data_AF-A0A925ZL38-F1
#
_entry.id   AF-A0A925ZL38-F1
#
_cell.length_a   1.000
_cell.length_b   1.000
_cell.length_c   1.000
_cell.angle_alpha   90.00
_cell.angle_beta   90.00
_cell.angle_gamma   90.00
#
_symmetry.space_group_name_H-M   'P 1'
#
loop_
_entity.id
_entity.type
_entity.pdbx_description
1 polymer ?
#
loop_
_entity_poly.entity_id
_entity_poly.type
_entity_poly.pdbx_seq_one_letter_code
_entity_poly.pdbx_strand_id
1 'polypeptide(L)'
;EGHIPGAISLPAGDIESILASQSLPIPIDRDIVTYCDRNDGSDAEYVGRLLDDALGCDRVHVLEGGFPAWQAGGAPVEGAMQSG
;
A
#
# COMPACT_ATOMS: atom_id res chain seq x y z
N GLU A 1 -6.60 -1.60 -14.96
CA GLU A 1 -6.65 -1.67 -13.49
C GLU A 1 -5.77 -2.81 -13.04
N GLY A 2 -5.06 -2.66 -11.93
CA GLY A 2 -4.17 -3.68 -11.41
C GLY A 2 -3.51 -3.22 -10.11
N HIS A 3 -2.96 -4.16 -9.36
CA HIS A 3 -2.25 -3.91 -8.11
C HIS A 3 -1.08 -4.86 -7.98
N ILE A 4 -0.17 -4.55 -7.04
CA ILE A 4 0.92 -5.45 -6.70
C ILE A 4 0.31 -6.73 -6.12
N PRO A 5 0.76 -7.93 -6.52
CA PRO A 5 0.19 -9.18 -6.02
C PRO A 5 0.19 -9.27 -4.50
N GLY A 6 -0.96 -9.64 -3.93
CA GLY A 6 -1.13 -9.74 -2.47
C GLY A 6 -1.24 -8.39 -1.74
N ALA A 7 -1.31 -7.26 -2.46
CA ALA A 7 -1.55 -5.96 -1.83
C ALA A 7 -2.93 -5.89 -1.18
N ILE A 8 -2.99 -5.31 0.02
CA ILE A 8 -4.24 -5.01 0.73
C ILE A 8 -4.62 -3.56 0.41
N SER A 9 -5.86 -3.34 -0.03
CA SER A 9 -6.36 -2.00 -0.34
C SER A 9 -6.61 -1.20 0.94
N LEU A 10 -5.88 -0.10 1.08
CA LEU A 10 -6.02 0.87 2.17
C LEU A 10 -6.14 2.28 1.59
N PRO A 11 -7.36 2.71 1.20
CA PRO A 11 -7.57 4.05 0.65
C PRO A 11 -7.27 5.13 1.70
N ALA A 12 -6.43 6.11 1.35
CA ALA A 12 -6.05 7.20 2.25
C ALA A 12 -7.25 8.00 2.77
N GLY A 13 -8.35 8.10 2.01
CA GLY A 13 -9.57 8.80 2.44
C GLY A 13 -10.37 8.06 3.52
N ASP A 14 -10.19 6.74 3.64
CA ASP A 14 -10.96 5.88 4.56
C ASP A 14 -10.11 5.28 5.69
N ILE A 15 -8.78 5.49 5.66
CA ILE A 15 -7.82 4.80 6.53
C ILE A 15 -8.12 4.95 8.02
N GLU A 16 -8.53 6.14 8.48
CA GLU A 16 -8.85 6.37 9.90
C GLU A 16 -10.06 5.53 10.35
N SER A 17 -11.09 5.44 9.51
CA SER A 17 -12.28 4.61 9.76
C SER A 17 -11.94 3.11 9.75
N ILE A 18 -11.08 2.70 8.80
CA ILE A 18 -10.60 1.32 8.72
C ILE A 18 -9.79 0.96 9.98
N LEU A 19 -8.88 1.83 10.43
CA LEU A 19 -8.10 1.61 11.64
C LEU A 19 -8.98 1.56 12.90
N ALA A 20 -9.99 2.42 12.99
CA ALA A 20 -10.95 2.40 14.08
C ALA A 20 -11.77 1.09 14.15
N SER A 21 -11.99 0.44 13.01
CA SER A 21 -12.67 -0.86 12.94
C SER A 21 -11.82 -2.05 13.41
N GLN A 22 -10.52 -1.86 13.66
CA GLN A 22 -9.55 -2.87 14.11
C GLN A 22 -9.50 -4.17 13.28
N SER A 23 -9.97 -4.12 12.02
CA SER A 23 -10.20 -5.32 11.22
C SER A 23 -9.10 -5.61 10.19
N LEU A 24 -7.90 -5.07 10.40
CA LEU A 24 -6.80 -5.20 9.45
C LEU A 24 -5.88 -6.38 9.80
N PRO A 25 -5.68 -7.35 8.88
CA PRO A 25 -4.74 -8.44 9.07
C PRO A 25 -3.30 -7.98 8.75
N ILE A 26 -2.84 -6.90 9.39
CA ILE A 26 -1.50 -6.33 9.17
C ILE A 26 -0.53 -6.92 10.21
N PRO A 27 0.53 -7.63 9.78
CA PRO A 27 1.55 -8.13 10.68
C PRO A 27 2.49 -7.00 11.11
N ILE A 28 2.30 -6.49 12.33
CA ILE A 28 3.08 -5.37 12.90
C ILE A 28 4.58 -5.69 13.07
N ASP A 29 4.95 -6.98 13.07
CA ASP A 29 6.32 -7.49 13.23
C ASP A 29 7.04 -7.76 11.89
N ARG A 30 6.46 -7.33 10.76
CA ARG A 30 7.06 -7.44 9.41
C ARG A 30 7.42 -6.07 8.83
N ASP A 31 8.21 -6.07 7.76
CA ASP A 31 8.32 -4.89 6.89
C ASP A 31 6.99 -4.68 6.16
N ILE A 32 6.50 -3.45 6.18
CA ILE A 32 5.29 -3.02 5.47
C ILE A 32 5.74 -2.07 4.36
N VAL A 33 5.27 -2.33 3.14
CA VAL A 33 5.49 -1.44 2.00
C VAL A 33 4.16 -0.82 1.61
N THR A 34 4.05 0.50 1.69
CA THR A 34 2.91 1.26 1.17
C THR A 34 3.24 1.80 -0.22
N TYR A 35 2.21 1.91 -1.06
CA TYR A 35 2.34 2.51 -2.38
C TYR A 35 0.99 3.11 -2.80
N CYS A 36 1.02 4.05 -3.73
CA CYS A 36 -0.16 4.56 -4.42
C CYS A 36 0.04 4.49 -5.94
N ASP A 37 -0.97 4.88 -6.69
CA ASP A 37 -0.93 4.96 -8.16
C ASP A 37 -0.21 6.23 -8.68
N ARG A 38 0.18 7.12 -7.78
CA ARG A 38 0.90 8.37 -8.07
C ARG A 38 2.39 8.24 -7.76
N ASN A 39 3.19 9.07 -8.43
CA ASN A 39 4.65 9.08 -8.30
C ASN A 39 5.16 9.89 -7.10
N ASP A 40 4.32 10.75 -6.52
CA ASP A 40 4.69 11.64 -5.41
C ASP A 40 4.65 10.94 -4.05
N GLY A 41 4.04 9.76 -3.94
CA GLY A 41 4.05 8.95 -2.72
C GLY A 41 3.22 9.51 -1.56
N SER A 42 2.63 10.71 -1.69
CA SER A 42 1.96 11.44 -0.60
C SER A 42 0.92 10.60 0.15
N ASP A 43 0.05 9.89 -0.58
CA ASP A 43 -0.97 9.03 0.03
C ASP A 43 -0.36 7.81 0.73
N ALA A 44 0.70 7.24 0.14
CA ALA A 44 1.40 6.08 0.70
C ALA A 44 2.16 6.43 1.97
N GLU A 45 2.80 7.61 2.02
CA GLU A 45 3.45 8.17 3.20
C GLU A 45 2.44 8.42 4.32
N TYR A 46 1.30 9.04 3.99
CA TYR A 46 0.25 9.33 4.96
C TYR A 46 -0.33 8.06 5.59
N VAL A 47 -0.71 7.07 4.76
CA VAL A 47 -1.19 5.77 5.25
C VAL A 47 -0.12 5.08 6.09
N GLY A 48 1.13 5.10 5.65
CA GLY A 48 2.23 4.47 6.36
C GLY A 48 2.44 5.03 7.77
N ARG A 49 2.39 6.36 7.92
CA ARG A 49 2.49 7.02 9.23
C ARG A 49 1.33 6.62 10.16
N LEU A 50 0.11 6.54 9.63
CA LEU A 50 -1.04 6.13 10.45
C LEU A 50 -0.98 4.67 10.89
N LEU A 51 -0.39 3.78 10.07
CA LEU A 51 -0.15 2.40 10.48
C LEU A 51 0.85 2.32 11.63
N ASP A 52 1.91 3.12 11.60
CA ASP A 52 2.87 3.23 12.71
C ASP A 52 2.17 3.77 13.96
N ASP A 53 1.52 4.93 13.86
CA ASP A 53 0.87 5.60 14.99
C ASP A 53 -0.24 4.75 15.65
N ALA A 54 -1.04 4.02 14.85
CA ALA A 54 -2.20 3.28 15.35
C ALA A 54 -1.90 1.83 15.74
N LEU A 55 -0.96 1.16 15.04
CA LEU A 55 -0.71 -0.28 15.21
C LEU A 55 0.71 -0.59 15.73
N GLY A 56 1.61 0.40 15.78
CA GLY A 56 3.01 0.20 16.15
C GLY A 56 3.86 -0.44 15.05
N CYS A 57 3.49 -0.23 13.79
CA CYS A 57 4.24 -0.67 12.63
C CYS A 57 5.49 0.20 12.43
N ASP A 58 6.59 -0.14 13.09
CA ASP A 58 7.84 0.64 13.08
C ASP A 58 8.71 0.46 11.82
N ARG A 59 8.39 -0.53 10.97
CA ARG A 59 9.11 -0.84 9.73
C ARG A 59 8.24 -0.59 8.50
N VAL A 60 7.84 0.67 8.30
CA VAL A 60 7.05 1.08 7.14
C VAL A 60 7.94 1.78 6.11
N HIS A 61 7.85 1.32 4.86
CA HIS A 61 8.58 1.83 3.71
C HIS A 61 7.62 2.27 2.62
N VAL A 62 7.98 3.29 1.85
CA VAL A 62 7.20 3.73 0.70
C VAL A 62 7.88 3.24 -0.57
N LEU A 63 7.10 2.64 -1.48
CA LEU A 63 7.60 2.28 -2.80
C LEU A 63 7.83 3.53 -3.64
N GLU A 64 9.09 3.86 -3.89
CA GLU A 64 9.45 5.00 -4.75
C GLU A 64 8.83 4.87 -6.15
N GLY A 65 8.17 5.95 -6.57
CA GLY A 65 7.45 6.04 -7.83
C GLY A 65 6.19 5.19 -7.94
N GLY A 66 5.77 4.56 -6.83
CA GLY A 66 4.48 3.90 -6.69
C GLY A 66 4.24 2.76 -7.68
N PHE A 67 2.96 2.51 -7.95
CA PHE A 67 2.54 1.46 -8.89
C PHE A 67 3.10 1.64 -10.32
N PRO A 68 3.18 2.87 -10.88
CA PRO A 68 3.79 3.07 -12.20
C PRO A 68 5.24 2.58 -12.29
N ALA A 69 6.06 2.83 -11.26
CA ALA A 69 7.45 2.36 -11.22
C ALA A 69 7.53 0.84 -11.14
N TRP A 70 6.65 0.20 -10.36
CA TRP A 70 6.53 -1.26 -10.31
C TRP A 70 6.22 -1.87 -11.68
N GLN A 71 5.23 -1.29 -12.38
CA GLN A 71 4.85 -1.74 -13.73
C GLN A 71 5.98 -1.53 -14.74
N ALA A 72 6.66 -0.38 -14.70
CA ALA A 72 7.78 -0.08 -15.58
C ALA A 72 8.97 -1.04 -15.38
N GLY A 73 9.13 -1.59 -14.16
CA GLY A 73 10.09 -2.64 -13.84
C GLY A 73 9.74 -4.02 -14.41
N GLY A 74 8.58 -4.19 -15.03
CA GLY A 74 8.12 -5.48 -15.58
C GLY A 74 7.77 -6.50 -14.50
N ALA A 75 7.50 -6.04 -13.27
CA ALA A 75 7.15 -6.92 -12.16
C ALA A 75 5.69 -7.42 -12.27
N PRO A 76 5.34 -8.54 -11.59
CA PRO A 76 4.01 -9.14 -11.69
C PRO A 76 2.90 -8.21 -11.19
N VAL A 77 1.72 -8.27 -11.79
CA VAL A 77 0.54 -7.47 -11.43
C VAL A 77 -0.69 -8.38 -11.33
N GLU A 78 -1.46 -8.22 -10.25
CA GLU A 78 -2.78 -8.84 -10.10
C GLU A 78 -3.87 -7.92 -10.64
N GLY A 79 -4.94 -8.50 -11.19
CA GLY A 79 -6.07 -7.74 -11.74
C GLY A 79 -5.85 -7.15 -13.14
N ALA A 80 -4.65 -7.31 -13.73
CA ALA A 80 -4.45 -6.99 -15.14
C ALA A 80 -5.27 -7.96 -16.01
N MET A 81 -6.28 -7.45 -16.71
CA MET A 81 -6.95 -8.18 -17.79
C MET A 81 -5.88 -8.49 -18.85
N GLN A 82 -5.52 -9.77 -18.98
CA GLN A 82 -4.63 -10.26 -20.03
C GLN A 82 -5.38 -10.11 -21.37
N SER A 83 -5.07 -9.07 -22.13
CA SER A 83 -5.41 -9.04 -23.56
C SER A 83 -4.35 -9.87 -24.28
N GLY A 84 -4.77 -10.99 -24.84
CA GLY A 84 -3.96 -11.85 -25.70
C GLY A 84 -3.65 -11.25 -27.06
#